data_AF-A0A846CLQ1-F1
#
_entry.id   AF-A0A846CLQ1-F1
#
_cell.length_a   1.000
_cell.length_b   1.000
_cell.length_c   1.000
_cell.angle_alpha   90.00
_cell.angle_beta   90.00
_cell.angle_gamma   90.00
#
_symmetry.space_group_name_H-M   'P 1'
#
loop_
_entity.id
_entity.type
_entity.pdbx_description
1 polymer ?
#
loop_
_entity_poly.entity_id
_entity_poly.type
_entity_poly.pdbx_seq_one_letter_code
_entity_poly.pdbx_strand_id
1 'polypeptide(L)' 'EISMEKAASVAGLNRRDFLAALAREQIDVFAVDFDDLERELNRG' A
#
# COMPACT_ATOMS: atom_id res chain seq x y z
N GLU A 1 9.15 -9.47 -0.94
CA GLU A 1 8.20 -8.33 -0.97
C GLU A 1 8.80 -7.20 -1.80
N ILE A 2 8.00 -6.50 -2.60
CA ILE A 2 8.43 -5.34 -3.40
C ILE A 2 7.80 -4.09 -2.79
N SER A 3 8.60 -3.04 -2.57
CA SER A 3 8.05 -1.78 -2.07
C SER A 3 7.11 -1.14 -3.10
N MET A 4 6.10 -0.41 -2.63
CA MET A 4 5.16 0.32 -3.50
C MET A 4 5.86 1.29 -4.45
N GLU A 5 6.95 1.93 -4.02
CA GLU A 5 7.77 2.81 -4.86
C GLU A 5 8.39 2.04 -6.04
N LYS A 6 8.91 0.83 -5.77
CA LYS A 6 9.49 -0.03 -6.80
C LYS A 6 8.41 -0.59 -7.72
N ALA A 7 7.21 -0.90 -7.20
CA ALA A 7 6.07 -1.33 -8.01
C ALA A 7 5.59 -0.21 -8.96
N ALA A 8 5.51 1.04 -8.47
CA ALA A 8 5.17 2.20 -9.29
C ALA A 8 6.21 2.42 -10.41
N SER A 9 7.50 2.34 -10.07
CA SER A 9 8.60 2.44 -11.04
C SER A 9 8.53 1.36 -12.12
N VAL A 10 8.22 0.11 -11.76
CA VAL A 10 8.03 -1.00 -12.72
C VAL A 10 6.83 -0.75 -13.63
N ALA A 11 5.76 -0.15 -13.12
CA ALA A 11 4.57 0.23 -13.89
C ALA A 11 4.78 1.49 -14.77
N GLY A 12 5.95 2.14 -14.69
CA GLY A 12 6.22 3.39 -15.40
C GLY A 12 5.39 4.57 -14.88
N LEU A 13 4.88 4.49 -13.66
CA LEU A 13 4.04 5.50 -13.03
C LEU A 13 4.78 6.12 -11.84
N ASN A 14 4.50 7.39 -11.55
CA ASN A 14 4.84 7.91 -10.23
C ASN A 14 3.89 7.29 -9.18
N ARG A 15 4.26 7.39 -7.90
CA ARG A 15 3.50 6.81 -6.79
C ARG A 15 2.02 7.23 -6.77
N ARG A 16 1.72 8.50 -7.07
CA ARG A 16 0.34 9.02 -7.05
C ARG A 16 -0.51 8.36 -8.13
N ASP A 17 -0.01 8.33 -9.36
CA ASP A 17 -0.74 7.79 -10.50
C ASP A 17 -0.86 6.26 -10.40
N PHE A 18 0.13 5.60 -9.81
CA PHE A 18 0.07 4.17 -9.49
C PHE A 18 -1.04 3.84 -8.48
N LEU A 19 -1.15 4.60 -7.38
CA LEU A 19 -2.24 4.41 -6.40
C LEU A 19 -3.62 4.68 -7.01
N ALA A 20 -3.73 5.70 -7.88
CA ALA A 20 -4.99 6.00 -8.57
C ALA A 20 -5.40 4.86 -9.53
N ALA A 21 -4.44 4.23 -10.22
CA ALA A 21 -4.71 3.08 -11.07
C ALA A 21 -5.19 1.87 -10.26
N LEU A 22 -4.54 1.58 -9.14
CA LEU A 22 -4.93 0.49 -8.24
C LEU A 22 -6.34 0.69 -7.67
N ALA A 23 -6.66 1.91 -7.25
CA ALA A 23 -8.01 2.26 -6.77
C ALA A 23 -9.08 2.07 -7.86
N ARG A 24 -8.77 2.46 -9.11
CA ARG A 24 -9.68 2.26 -10.26
C ARG A 24 -9.94 0.78 -10.54
N GLU A 25 -8.92 -0.07 -10.38
CA GLU A 25 -9.02 -1.52 -10.55
C GLU A 25 -9.56 -2.23 -9.30
N GLN A 26 -9.90 -1.50 -8.23
CA GLN A 26 -10.36 -2.04 -6.94
C GLN A 26 -9.38 -3.07 -6.33
N ILE A 27 -8.08 -2.86 -6.55
CA ILE A 27 -7.03 -3.70 -5.99
C ILE A 27 -6.67 -3.16 -4.62
N ASP A 28 -6.91 -3.96 -3.58
CA ASP A 28 -6.43 -3.65 -2.24
C ASP A 28 -4.92 -3.90 -2.17
N VAL A 29 -4.19 -2.82 -1.91
CA VAL A 29 -2.72 -2.81 -1.82
C VAL A 29 -2.23 -2.49 -0.42
N PHE A 30 -3.14 -2.24 0.52
CA PHE A 30 -2.82 -2.00 1.92
C PHE A 30 -3.17 -3.27 2.69
N ALA A 31 -2.20 -4.18 2.81
CA ALA A 31 -2.29 -5.21 3.83
C ALA A 31 -2.22 -4.52 5.19
N VAL A 32 -3.37 -4.41 5.87
CA VAL A 32 -3.40 -3.96 7.26
C VAL A 32 -2.92 -5.11 8.12
N ASP A 33 -1.80 -4.93 8.79
CA ASP A 33 -1.36 -5.82 9.86
C ASP A 33 -2.16 -5.48 11.12
N PHE A 34 -3.24 -6.22 11.34
CA PHE A 34 -4.11 -6.01 12.49
C PHE A 34 -3.43 -6.34 13.82
N ASP A 35 -2.44 -7.25 13.82
CA ASP A 35 -1.69 -7.60 15.02
C ASP A 35 -0.77 -6.44 15.42
N ASP A 36 -0.12 -5.80 14.45
CA ASP A 36 0.71 -4.62 14.71
C ASP A 36 -0.15 -3.41 15.14
N LEU A 37 -1.31 -3.21 14.50
CA LEU A 37 -2.27 -2.18 14.88
C LEU A 37 -2.77 -2.37 16.32
N GLU A 38 -3.10 -3.60 16.73
CA GLU A 38 -3.51 -3.90 18.11
C GLU A 38 -2.39 -3.61 19.11
N ARG A 39 -1.13 -3.90 18.76
CA ARG A 39 0.04 -3.58 19.59
C ARG A 39 0.25 -2.07 19.74
N GLU A 40 0.02 -1.29 18.70
CA GLU A 40 0.09 0.18 18.77
C GLU A 40 -1.05 0.76 19.63
N LEU A 41 -2.28 0.26 19.46
CA LEU A 41 -3.43 0.69 20.27
C LEU A 41 -3.24 0.40 21.76
N ASN A 42 -2.68 -0.76 22.11
CA ASN A 42 -2.37 -1.14 23.49
C ASN A 42 -1.18 -0.38 24.11
N ARG A 43 -0.43 0.39 23.31
CA ARG A 43 0.61 1.32 23.78
C ARG A 43 0.09 2.75 23.99
N GLY A 44 -1.15 3.04 23.58
CA GLY A 44 -1.89 4.27 23.92
C GLY A 44 -2.47 4.25 25.33
#